data_AF-A0A8T4M1L5-F1
#
_entry.id   AF-A0A8T4M1L5-F1
#
_cell.length_a   1.000
_cell.length_b   1.000
_cell.length_c   1.000
_cell.angle_alpha   90.00
_cell.angle_beta   90.00
_cell.angle_gamma   90.00
#
_symmetry.space_group_name_H-M   'P 1'
#
loop_
_entity.id
_entity.type
_entity.pdbx_description
1 polymer ?
#
loop_
_entity_poly.entity_id
_entity_poly.type
_entity_poly.pdbx_seq_one_letter_code
_entity_poly.pdbx_strand_id
1 'polypeptide(L)'
;MKFFSNKAIGFVITFFVLSILIIAGPAQSLVAGFTILNSVVDQGEKVRFQVSAEVEEGDQILDIQNFTLIFSGPELFSCIFDPDGDKISGCDEITINLTSKPDFGFEYGYGYGFLPGDFKFNLSLDTSDLDPGIYEVKLIVASPEKTLETAQKEITVLGIGTPVDICSIRARAGDAVIKNESFGRKNSASLYVGKNKAKKGEGSIINQKGRLRSTYSFDVNKAILIDANLIVFETTGKVKIDRLPEYTEKAKVIFNTNAMTLQVQGSTIKIEDMDVTFAKC
;
A
#
# COMPACT_ATOMS: atom_id res chain seq x y z
N MET A 1 -22.20 -57.04 4.78
CA MET A 1 -22.49 -55.61 5.03
C MET A 1 -23.94 -55.38 4.62
N LYS A 2 -24.89 -55.33 5.58
CA LYS A 2 -26.32 -55.15 5.27
C LYS A 2 -26.50 -53.72 4.76
N PHE A 3 -26.90 -53.59 3.50
CA PHE A 3 -27.30 -52.30 2.92
C PHE A 3 -28.37 -51.68 3.82
N PHE A 4 -28.07 -50.52 4.41
CA PHE A 4 -29.07 -49.72 5.09
C PHE A 4 -30.25 -49.51 4.14
N SER A 5 -31.48 -49.70 4.63
CA SER A 5 -32.70 -49.40 3.87
C SER A 5 -32.58 -48.02 3.24
N ASN A 6 -32.93 -47.87 1.95
CA ASN A 6 -32.84 -46.58 1.24
C ASN A 6 -33.54 -45.43 2.00
N LYS A 7 -34.53 -45.75 2.84
CA LYS A 7 -35.22 -44.80 3.73
C LYS A 7 -34.33 -44.29 4.88
N ALA A 8 -33.48 -45.15 5.44
CA ALA A 8 -32.56 -44.79 6.52
C ALA A 8 -31.39 -43.93 6.01
N ILE A 9 -30.91 -44.19 4.79
CA ILE A 9 -29.86 -43.37 4.16
C ILE A 9 -30.38 -41.96 3.90
N GLY A 10 -31.62 -41.82 3.41
CA GLY A 10 -32.25 -40.51 3.23
C GLY A 10 -32.34 -39.72 4.54
N PHE A 11 -32.73 -40.36 5.64
CA PHE A 11 -32.82 -39.71 6.94
C PHE A 11 -31.45 -39.21 7.45
N VAL A 12 -30.40 -40.02 7.30
CA VAL A 12 -29.04 -39.63 7.73
C VAL A 12 -28.53 -38.44 6.91
N ILE A 13 -28.76 -38.43 5.60
CA ILE A 13 -28.35 -37.31 4.75
C ILE A 13 -29.12 -36.04 5.12
N THR A 14 -30.44 -36.13 5.31
CA THR A 14 -31.25 -34.96 5.71
C THR A 14 -30.82 -34.42 7.07
N PHE A 15 -30.59 -35.29 8.06
CA PHE A 15 -30.10 -34.88 9.37
C PHE A 15 -28.71 -34.24 9.29
N PHE A 16 -27.82 -34.80 8.47
CA PHE A 16 -26.49 -34.25 8.24
C PHE A 16 -26.55 -32.86 7.58
N VAL A 17 -27.36 -32.69 6.53
CA VAL A 17 -27.56 -31.39 5.87
C VAL A 17 -28.16 -30.36 6.83
N LEU A 18 -29.18 -30.72 7.62
CA LEU A 18 -29.75 -29.85 8.65
C LEU A 18 -28.72 -29.47 9.71
N SER A 19 -27.91 -30.43 10.18
CA SER A 19 -26.86 -30.13 11.15
C SER A 19 -25.79 -29.19 10.58
N ILE A 20 -25.43 -29.34 9.30
CA ILE A 20 -24.50 -28.40 8.63
C ILE A 20 -25.11 -27.01 8.51
N LEU A 21 -26.39 -26.89 8.11
CA LEU A 21 -27.06 -25.60 7.99
C LEU A 21 -27.21 -24.88 9.34
N ILE A 22 -27.44 -25.62 10.43
CA ILE A 22 -27.50 -25.05 11.78
C ILE A 22 -26.12 -24.60 12.25
N ILE A 23 -25.06 -25.36 11.94
CA ILE A 23 -23.67 -24.98 12.28
C ILE A 23 -23.17 -23.81 11.43
N ALA A 24 -23.66 -23.68 10.19
CA ALA A 24 -23.28 -22.59 9.30
C ALA A 24 -23.72 -21.21 9.82
N GLY A 25 -24.74 -21.15 10.69
CA GLY A 25 -25.30 -19.89 11.19
C GLY A 25 -25.90 -19.02 10.08
N PRO A 26 -26.64 -17.95 10.43
CA PRO A 26 -27.04 -16.95 9.45
C PRO A 26 -25.79 -16.24 8.91
N ALA A 27 -25.66 -16.17 7.60
CA ALA A 27 -24.57 -15.47 6.94
C ALA A 27 -24.79 -13.95 7.02
N GLN A 28 -24.40 -13.33 8.13
CA GLN A 28 -24.25 -11.88 8.19
C GLN A 28 -23.01 -11.48 7.37
N SER A 29 -23.22 -10.96 6.16
CA SER A 29 -22.14 -10.44 5.32
C SER A 29 -22.00 -8.94 5.55
N LEU A 30 -21.19 -8.58 6.56
CA LEU A 30 -20.60 -7.25 6.63
C LEU A 30 -19.38 -7.26 5.71
N VAL A 31 -19.35 -6.40 4.70
CA VAL A 31 -18.20 -6.26 3.80
C VAL A 31 -17.62 -4.86 3.99
N ALA A 32 -16.38 -4.77 4.47
CA ALA A 32 -15.69 -3.49 4.56
C ALA A 32 -14.44 -3.45 3.69
N GLY A 33 -14.08 -2.25 3.28
CA GLY A 33 -12.93 -1.99 2.45
C GLY A 33 -12.55 -0.52 2.50
N PHE A 34 -11.33 -0.25 2.04
CA PHE A 34 -10.92 1.12 1.78
C PHE A 34 -10.03 1.17 0.56
N THR A 35 -10.02 2.31 -0.14
CA THR A 35 -9.15 2.58 -1.28
C THR A 35 -8.29 3.79 -0.97
N ILE A 36 -7.01 3.72 -1.31
CA ILE A 36 -6.08 4.85 -1.24
C ILE A 36 -6.01 5.45 -2.64
N LEU A 37 -6.36 6.73 -2.78
CA LEU A 37 -6.40 7.40 -4.08
C LEU A 37 -5.00 7.86 -4.54
N ASN A 38 -4.11 8.12 -3.59
CA ASN A 38 -2.73 8.53 -3.81
C ASN A 38 -1.82 7.91 -2.74
N SER A 39 -1.22 6.75 -3.07
CA SER A 39 -0.41 5.97 -2.11
C SER A 39 1.01 6.50 -1.89
N VAL A 40 1.47 7.48 -2.66
CA VAL A 40 2.79 8.09 -2.50
C VAL A 40 2.63 9.60 -2.50
N VAL A 41 3.08 10.25 -1.44
CA VAL A 41 2.96 11.70 -1.23
C VAL A 41 4.24 12.29 -0.66
N ASP A 42 4.52 13.55 -0.94
CA ASP A 42 5.55 14.29 -0.20
C ASP A 42 5.01 14.70 1.19
N GLN A 43 5.88 14.74 2.20
CA GLN A 43 5.55 15.15 3.57
C GLN A 43 4.96 16.57 3.53
N GLY A 44 3.81 16.74 4.19
CA GLY A 44 3.00 17.96 4.13
C GLY A 44 1.93 17.95 3.03
N GLU A 45 1.92 16.97 2.13
CA GLU A 45 0.77 16.71 1.27
C GLU A 45 -0.25 15.79 1.96
N LYS A 46 -1.43 15.65 1.36
CA LYS A 46 -2.53 14.87 1.92
C LYS A 46 -2.71 13.53 1.22
N VAL A 47 -2.82 12.45 1.98
CA VAL A 47 -3.27 11.14 1.48
C VAL A 47 -4.79 11.07 1.55
N ARG A 48 -5.44 10.64 0.47
CA ARG A 48 -6.90 10.53 0.39
C ARG A 48 -7.34 9.08 0.38
N PHE A 49 -8.36 8.80 1.20
CA PHE A 49 -8.95 7.47 1.32
C PHE A 49 -10.45 7.53 1.00
N GLN A 50 -10.94 6.44 0.43
CA GLN A 50 -12.37 6.15 0.35
C GLN A 50 -12.62 4.91 1.18
N VAL A 51 -13.33 5.06 2.31
CA VAL A 51 -13.69 3.97 3.21
C VAL A 51 -15.13 3.58 2.94
N SER A 52 -15.40 2.27 2.88
CA SER A 52 -16.74 1.73 2.69
C SER A 52 -17.00 0.55 3.61
N ALA A 53 -18.22 0.46 4.14
CA ALA A 53 -18.75 -0.76 4.72
C ALA A 53 -20.19 -0.96 4.24
N GLU A 54 -20.47 -2.13 3.72
CA GLU A 54 -21.78 -2.55 3.24
C GLU A 54 -22.40 -3.51 4.25
N VAL A 55 -23.61 -3.15 4.68
CA VAL A 55 -24.50 -3.99 5.46
C VAL A 55 -25.40 -4.69 4.44
N GLU A 56 -25.08 -5.94 4.11
CA GLU A 56 -25.91 -6.73 3.18
C GLU A 56 -27.28 -7.07 3.80
N GLU A 57 -28.27 -7.33 2.94
CA GLU A 57 -29.58 -7.83 3.35
C GLU A 57 -29.43 -9.16 4.10
N GLY A 58 -29.81 -9.16 5.38
CA GLY A 58 -29.99 -10.34 6.21
C GLY A 58 -31.08 -10.09 7.25
N ASP A 59 -31.55 -11.14 7.92
CA ASP A 59 -32.63 -11.08 8.92
C ASP A 59 -32.24 -10.33 10.23
N GLN A 60 -31.12 -9.58 10.25
CA GLN A 60 -30.58 -8.95 11.45
C GLN A 60 -30.00 -7.56 11.15
N ILE A 61 -30.44 -6.60 11.96
CA ILE A 61 -29.89 -5.24 11.99
C ILE A 61 -28.46 -5.28 12.55
N LEU A 62 -27.51 -4.59 11.89
CA LEU A 62 -26.12 -4.50 12.36
C LEU A 62 -25.88 -3.18 13.10
N ASP A 63 -25.46 -3.28 14.37
CA ASP A 63 -25.05 -2.14 15.21
C ASP A 63 -23.54 -1.89 15.03
N ILE A 64 -23.15 -1.08 14.05
CA ILE A 64 -21.75 -0.68 13.88
C ILE A 64 -21.42 0.38 14.94
N GLN A 65 -20.44 0.12 15.79
CA GLN A 65 -20.02 1.04 16.85
C GLN A 65 -18.98 2.05 16.38
N ASN A 66 -17.99 1.60 15.61
CA ASN A 66 -16.93 2.47 15.12
C ASN A 66 -16.16 1.87 13.94
N PHE A 67 -15.42 2.77 13.30
CA PHE A 67 -14.42 2.50 12.29
C PHE A 67 -13.06 2.92 12.86
N THR A 68 -12.05 2.07 12.69
CA THR A 68 -10.68 2.34 13.13
C THR A 68 -9.72 2.19 11.97
N LEU A 69 -9.01 3.25 11.60
CA LEU A 69 -7.84 3.17 10.73
C LEU A 69 -6.59 3.07 11.60
N ILE A 70 -5.80 2.01 11.40
CA ILE A 70 -4.51 1.80 12.06
C ILE A 70 -3.41 2.05 11.03
N PHE A 71 -2.42 2.84 11.42
CA PHE A 71 -1.23 3.14 10.64
C PHE A 71 -0.02 2.59 11.38
N SER A 72 0.69 1.65 10.76
CA SER A 72 1.89 1.01 11.31
C SER A 72 3.08 1.29 10.40
N GLY A 73 4.14 1.90 10.92
CA GLY A 73 5.33 2.24 10.13
C GLY A 73 6.41 2.88 11.02
N PRO A 74 7.05 3.98 10.57
CA PRO A 74 7.95 4.77 11.41
C PRO A 74 7.32 5.17 12.74
N GLU A 75 6.02 5.49 12.70
CA GLU A 75 5.18 5.77 13.85
C GLU A 75 3.98 4.83 13.86
N LEU A 76 3.44 4.57 15.07
CA LEU A 76 2.22 3.79 15.26
C LEU A 76 1.12 4.71 15.79
N PHE A 77 0.05 4.87 15.02
CA PHE A 77 -1.12 5.65 15.44
C PHE A 77 -2.41 5.07 14.87
N SER A 78 -3.55 5.49 15.42
CA SER A 78 -4.86 5.03 14.98
C SER A 78 -5.91 6.11 15.13
N CYS A 79 -6.79 6.21 14.14
CA CYS A 79 -7.95 7.09 14.17
C CYS A 79 -9.23 6.27 14.29
N ILE A 80 -9.97 6.53 15.38
CA ILE A 80 -11.26 5.90 15.69
C ILE A 80 -12.35 6.96 15.49
N PHE A 81 -13.38 6.61 14.73
CA PHE A 81 -14.53 7.46 14.46
C PHE A 81 -15.82 6.65 14.41
N ASP A 82 -16.94 7.30 14.65
CA ASP A 82 -18.24 6.64 14.71
C ASP A 82 -18.92 6.54 13.32
N PRO A 83 -20.10 5.90 13.22
CA PRO A 83 -20.82 5.78 11.95
C PRO A 83 -21.31 7.10 11.35
N ASP A 84 -21.38 8.18 12.14
CA ASP A 84 -21.73 9.53 11.68
C ASP A 84 -20.50 10.29 11.14
N GLY A 85 -19.30 9.73 11.33
CA GLY A 85 -18.03 10.34 10.92
C GLY A 85 -17.44 11.26 11.99
N ASP A 86 -18.02 11.27 13.19
CA ASP A 86 -17.51 12.05 14.31
C ASP A 86 -16.28 11.35 14.91
N LYS A 87 -15.26 12.15 15.20
CA LYS A 87 -13.97 11.68 15.73
C LYS A 87 -14.13 11.24 17.18
N ILE A 88 -13.78 9.99 17.47
CA ILE A 88 -13.75 9.46 18.84
C ILE A 88 -12.35 9.69 19.45
N SER A 89 -11.28 9.30 18.74
CA SER A 89 -9.90 9.43 19.24
C SER A 89 -8.83 9.28 18.15
N GLY A 90 -7.68 9.96 18.32
CA GLY A 90 -6.48 9.75 17.49
C GLY A 90 -6.62 10.14 16.01
N CYS A 91 -7.51 11.09 15.73
CA CYS A 91 -7.84 11.56 14.38
C CYS A 91 -7.39 13.01 14.15
N ASP A 92 -6.34 13.47 14.83
CA ASP A 92 -5.94 14.88 14.81
C ASP A 92 -5.52 15.31 13.39
N GLU A 93 -4.79 14.44 12.70
CA GLU A 93 -4.27 14.64 11.34
C GLU A 93 -5.27 14.21 10.25
N ILE A 94 -6.42 13.64 10.61
CA ILE A 94 -7.37 13.05 9.67
C ILE A 94 -8.65 13.88 9.61
N THR A 95 -9.02 14.31 8.40
CA THR A 95 -10.34 14.87 8.11
C THR A 95 -11.26 13.77 7.62
N ILE A 96 -12.47 13.67 8.17
CA ILE A 96 -13.45 12.63 7.85
C ILE A 96 -14.70 13.31 7.29
N ASN A 97 -15.14 12.90 6.11
CA ASN A 97 -16.38 13.37 5.52
C ASN A 97 -17.28 12.17 5.22
N LEU A 98 -18.38 12.05 5.96
CA LEU A 98 -19.44 11.11 5.65
C LEU A 98 -20.10 11.51 4.32
N THR A 99 -20.26 10.54 3.42
CA THR A 99 -20.88 10.73 2.10
C THR A 99 -22.16 9.94 1.93
N SER A 100 -22.29 8.81 2.62
CA SER A 100 -23.49 7.98 2.66
C SER A 100 -23.49 7.20 3.97
N LYS A 101 -24.68 7.06 4.58
CA LYS A 101 -24.93 6.10 5.65
C LYS A 101 -26.30 5.44 5.42
N PRO A 102 -26.49 4.18 5.86
CA PRO A 102 -27.81 3.57 5.92
C PRO A 102 -28.69 4.27 6.96
N ASP A 103 -30.00 4.11 6.81
CA ASP A 103 -30.96 4.57 7.81
C ASP A 103 -30.84 3.74 9.09
N PHE A 104 -30.87 4.41 10.24
CA PHE A 104 -30.93 3.76 11.54
C PHE A 104 -32.38 3.43 11.90
N GLY A 105 -32.66 2.18 12.26
CA GLY A 105 -34.01 1.67 12.41
C GLY A 105 -34.21 0.70 13.56
N PHE A 106 -35.48 0.35 13.77
CA PHE A 106 -35.93 -0.65 14.73
C PHE A 106 -36.68 -1.74 13.98
N GLU A 107 -36.28 -3.00 14.18
CA GLU A 107 -36.99 -4.15 13.63
C GLU A 107 -37.74 -4.87 14.74
N TYR A 108 -39.00 -5.24 14.46
CA TYR A 108 -39.88 -5.84 15.45
C TYR A 108 -39.34 -7.19 15.93
N GLY A 109 -38.66 -7.19 17.08
CA GLY A 109 -38.23 -8.38 17.80
C GLY A 109 -36.72 -8.65 17.84
N TYR A 110 -35.89 -7.86 17.14
CA TYR A 110 -34.45 -8.18 16.97
C TYR A 110 -33.47 -7.06 17.34
N GLY A 111 -33.92 -5.93 17.87
CA GLY A 111 -33.05 -4.87 18.42
C GLY A 111 -33.04 -3.57 17.61
N TYR A 112 -31.97 -2.78 17.78
CA TYR A 112 -31.74 -1.49 17.11
C TYR A 112 -30.41 -1.51 16.36
N GLY A 113 -30.32 -0.76 15.26
CA GLY A 113 -29.09 -0.62 14.46
C GLY A 113 -29.36 -0.11 13.04
N PHE A 114 -28.43 -0.36 12.12
CA PHE A 114 -28.53 0.10 10.74
C PHE A 114 -29.23 -0.89 9.81
N LEU A 115 -30.16 -0.38 9.01
CA LEU A 115 -30.80 -1.10 7.91
C LEU A 115 -29.76 -1.43 6.82
N PRO A 116 -30.07 -2.38 5.91
CA PRO A 116 -29.20 -2.68 4.78
C PRO A 116 -28.83 -1.42 3.98
N GLY A 117 -27.56 -1.33 3.60
CA GLY A 117 -27.04 -0.19 2.85
C GLY A 117 -25.54 0.08 3.08
N ASP A 118 -25.10 1.22 2.55
CA ASP A 118 -23.68 1.57 2.50
C ASP A 118 -23.30 2.72 3.43
N PHE A 119 -22.30 2.46 4.27
CA PHE A 119 -21.43 3.50 4.81
C PHE A 119 -20.37 3.86 3.77
N LYS A 120 -20.24 5.16 3.49
CA LYS A 120 -19.17 5.69 2.62
C LYS A 120 -18.58 6.94 3.23
N PHE A 121 -17.26 6.97 3.35
CA PHE A 121 -16.52 8.12 3.87
C PHE A 121 -15.38 8.49 2.94
N ASN A 122 -15.17 9.80 2.78
CA ASN A 122 -13.97 10.36 2.18
C ASN A 122 -13.06 10.90 3.28
N LEU A 123 -11.90 10.28 3.46
CA LEU A 123 -10.94 10.69 4.48
C LEU A 123 -9.73 11.35 3.83
N SER A 124 -9.11 12.27 4.57
CA SER A 124 -7.86 12.92 4.17
C SER A 124 -6.92 12.98 5.35
N LEU A 125 -5.78 12.29 5.26
CA LEU A 125 -4.68 12.36 6.22
C LEU A 125 -3.73 13.48 5.83
N ASP A 126 -3.44 14.39 6.75
CA ASP A 126 -2.37 15.37 6.63
C ASP A 126 -1.05 14.74 7.06
N THR A 127 -0.03 14.80 6.20
CA THR A 127 1.27 14.17 6.48
C THR A 127 2.31 15.16 7.00
N SER A 128 1.91 16.38 7.35
CA SER A 128 2.84 17.43 7.81
C SER A 128 3.66 17.00 9.03
N ASP A 129 3.02 16.31 9.98
CA ASP A 129 3.61 15.91 11.25
C ASP A 129 4.01 14.42 11.29
N LEU A 130 3.89 13.69 10.17
CA LEU A 130 4.28 12.29 10.09
C LEU A 130 5.75 12.13 9.71
N ASP A 131 6.46 11.23 10.40
CA ASP A 131 7.78 10.81 9.98
C ASP A 131 7.76 10.19 8.57
N PRO A 132 8.73 10.52 7.70
CA PRO A 132 8.83 9.93 6.37
C PRO A 132 9.05 8.42 6.44
N GLY A 133 8.33 7.66 5.62
CA GLY A 133 8.35 6.20 5.69
C GLY A 133 7.27 5.50 4.88
N ILE A 134 7.31 4.17 4.92
CA ILE A 134 6.18 3.34 4.50
C ILE A 134 5.28 3.11 5.72
N TYR A 135 3.99 3.38 5.58
CA TYR A 135 2.98 3.02 6.56
C TYR A 135 2.06 1.97 5.97
N GLU A 136 1.92 0.85 6.69
CA GLU A 136 0.85 -0.11 6.47
C GLU A 136 -0.43 0.42 7.12
N VAL A 137 -1.48 0.52 6.32
CA VAL A 137 -2.80 0.98 6.73
C VAL A 137 -3.76 -0.20 6.79
N LYS A 138 -4.51 -0.32 7.88
CA LYS A 138 -5.57 -1.32 8.05
C LYS A 138 -6.86 -0.66 8.53
N LEU A 139 -7.99 -1.07 7.97
CA LEU A 139 -9.31 -0.69 8.48
C LEU A 139 -9.87 -1.82 9.36
N ILE A 140 -10.42 -1.43 10.49
CA ILE A 140 -11.21 -2.27 11.38
C ILE A 140 -12.60 -1.68 11.53
N VAL A 141 -13.63 -2.51 11.40
CA VAL A 141 -15.03 -2.14 11.66
C VAL A 141 -15.53 -3.00 12.81
N ALA A 142 -16.03 -2.36 13.87
CA ALA A 142 -16.47 -3.06 15.08
C ALA A 142 -17.99 -2.94 15.28
N SER A 143 -18.62 -4.06 15.60
CA SER A 143 -19.97 -4.18 16.16
C SER A 143 -19.89 -4.90 17.53
N PRO A 144 -20.96 -4.91 18.35
CA PRO A 144 -20.96 -5.64 19.62
C PRO A 144 -20.63 -7.13 19.47
N GLU A 145 -21.01 -7.73 18.34
CA GLU A 145 -20.91 -9.18 18.11
C GLU A 145 -19.67 -9.57 17.30
N LYS A 146 -19.13 -8.66 16.49
CA LYS A 146 -18.10 -8.97 15.51
C LYS A 146 -17.15 -7.80 15.26
N THR A 147 -15.90 -8.15 15.00
CA THR A 147 -14.92 -7.23 14.44
C THR A 147 -14.49 -7.73 13.07
N LEU A 148 -14.51 -6.85 12.07
CA LEU A 148 -14.04 -7.15 10.73
C LEU A 148 -12.78 -6.34 10.45
N GLU A 149 -11.72 -7.04 10.04
CA GLU A 149 -10.47 -6.42 9.62
C GLU A 149 -10.30 -6.56 8.11
N THR A 150 -9.88 -5.48 7.45
CA THR A 150 -9.55 -5.52 6.02
C THR A 150 -8.12 -5.97 5.79
N ALA A 151 -7.80 -6.33 4.54
CA ALA A 151 -6.40 -6.43 4.11
C ALA A 151 -5.66 -5.10 4.32
N GLN A 152 -4.36 -5.20 4.59
CA GLN A 152 -3.48 -4.04 4.71
C GLN A 152 -3.18 -3.44 3.33
N LYS A 153 -2.97 -2.12 3.28
CA LYS A 153 -2.49 -1.41 2.10
C LYS A 153 -1.42 -0.40 2.50
N GLU A 154 -0.47 -0.13 1.62
CA GLU A 154 0.65 0.76 1.93
C GLU A 154 0.42 2.19 1.44
N ILE A 155 0.88 3.14 2.25
CA ILE A 155 1.15 4.52 1.84
C ILE A 155 2.63 4.83 2.05
N THR A 156 3.18 5.73 1.27
CA THR A 156 4.56 6.20 1.39
C THR A 156 4.56 7.71 1.57
N VAL A 157 5.10 8.17 2.70
CA VAL A 157 5.36 9.58 2.99
C VAL A 157 6.83 9.86 2.68
N LEU A 158 7.08 10.66 1.65
CA LEU A 158 8.42 11.05 1.22
C LEU A 158 8.85 12.31 1.98
N GLY A 159 10.04 12.35 2.57
CA GLY A 159 10.48 13.53 3.33
C GLY A 159 11.92 13.92 3.09
N ILE A 160 12.39 14.94 3.82
CA ILE A 160 13.79 15.36 3.75
C ILE A 160 14.63 14.26 4.40
N GLY A 161 15.30 13.47 3.57
CA GLY A 161 15.99 12.25 3.99
C GLY A 161 16.83 12.44 5.23
N THR A 162 16.66 11.48 6.15
CA THR A 162 17.59 11.24 7.24
C THR A 162 19.03 11.21 6.69
N PRO A 163 20.04 11.60 7.50
CA PRO A 163 21.42 11.48 7.08
C PRO A 163 21.72 10.04 6.67
N VAL A 164 22.03 9.82 5.39
CA VAL A 164 22.55 8.54 4.92
C VAL A 164 23.94 8.37 5.55
N ASP A 165 24.09 7.35 6.39
CA ASP A 165 25.33 7.12 7.13
C ASP A 165 26.45 6.60 6.21
N ILE A 166 26.11 5.76 5.23
CA ILE A 166 26.82 5.50 3.97
C ILE A 166 25.88 4.61 3.16
N CYS A 167 25.76 4.80 1.84
CA CYS A 167 24.98 3.86 1.03
C CYS A 167 25.72 3.55 -0.28
N SER A 168 26.12 2.30 -0.46
CA SER A 168 26.80 1.84 -1.67
C SER A 168 26.05 0.64 -2.24
N ILE A 169 25.60 0.76 -3.48
CA ILE A 169 24.79 -0.25 -4.15
C ILE A 169 25.42 -0.63 -5.49
N ARG A 170 25.42 -1.93 -5.81
CA ARG A 170 25.75 -2.45 -7.15
C ARG A 170 24.66 -3.42 -7.57
N ALA A 171 24.05 -3.16 -8.72
CA ALA A 171 23.01 -4.02 -9.27
C ALA A 171 23.32 -4.41 -10.72
N ARG A 172 22.71 -5.51 -11.18
CA ARG A 172 22.82 -6.03 -12.54
C ARG A 172 21.45 -6.47 -13.05
N ALA A 173 21.38 -6.88 -14.31
CA ALA A 173 20.14 -7.36 -14.92
C ALA A 173 19.05 -6.27 -14.99
N GLY A 174 17.79 -6.66 -14.82
CA GLY A 174 16.61 -5.80 -14.91
C GLY A 174 16.23 -5.38 -16.33
N ASP A 175 14.94 -5.16 -16.58
CA ASP A 175 14.43 -4.73 -17.88
C ASP A 175 14.46 -3.20 -17.99
N ALA A 176 15.19 -2.68 -18.99
CA ALA A 176 15.41 -1.24 -19.17
C ALA A 176 14.73 -0.69 -20.42
N VAL A 177 14.05 0.44 -20.29
CA VAL A 177 13.45 1.24 -21.36
C VAL A 177 13.91 2.69 -21.24
N ILE A 178 14.49 3.25 -22.32
CA ILE A 178 14.98 4.63 -22.37
C ILE A 178 14.39 5.33 -23.60
N LYS A 179 13.63 6.43 -23.42
CA LYS A 179 12.95 7.18 -24.51
C LYS A 179 12.18 6.27 -25.49
N ASN A 180 11.54 5.22 -24.98
CA ASN A 180 10.82 4.16 -25.71
C ASN A 180 11.68 3.06 -26.36
N GLU A 181 13.00 3.09 -26.24
CA GLU A 181 13.86 1.98 -26.69
C GLU A 181 14.09 0.99 -25.55
N SER A 182 13.75 -0.29 -25.77
CA SER A 182 14.05 -1.37 -24.82
C SER A 182 15.48 -1.87 -24.99
N PHE A 183 16.23 -1.89 -23.89
CA PHE A 183 17.60 -2.39 -23.80
C PHE A 183 17.70 -3.85 -23.30
N GLY A 184 16.57 -4.46 -22.91
CA GLY A 184 16.54 -5.80 -22.32
C GLY A 184 17.27 -5.88 -20.99
N ARG A 185 17.84 -7.05 -20.67
CA ARG A 185 18.38 -7.39 -19.34
C ARG A 185 19.90 -7.27 -19.16
N LYS A 186 20.64 -6.71 -20.11
CA LYS A 186 22.10 -6.58 -19.97
C LYS A 186 22.48 -5.21 -19.43
N ASN A 187 22.12 -4.97 -18.18
CA ASN A 187 22.33 -3.68 -17.53
C ASN A 187 23.12 -3.81 -16.22
N SER A 188 23.72 -2.70 -15.79
CA SER A 188 24.45 -2.60 -14.54
C SER A 188 24.27 -1.22 -13.93
N ALA A 189 24.08 -1.18 -12.61
CA ALA A 189 23.96 0.05 -11.85
C ALA A 189 25.01 0.12 -10.73
N SER A 190 25.45 1.33 -10.45
CA SER A 190 26.32 1.67 -9.34
C SER A 190 25.82 2.94 -8.69
N LEU A 191 25.78 2.96 -7.36
CA LEU A 191 25.42 4.12 -6.56
C LEU A 191 26.35 4.19 -5.35
N TYR A 192 26.79 5.40 -5.04
CA TYR A 192 27.51 5.69 -3.82
C TYR A 192 27.04 7.00 -3.19
N VAL A 193 26.67 6.96 -1.92
CA VAL A 193 26.31 8.11 -1.10
C VAL A 193 27.18 8.08 0.14
N GLY A 194 28.02 9.11 0.32
CA GLY A 194 28.93 9.19 1.46
C GLY A 194 28.22 9.52 2.77
N LYS A 195 28.92 9.27 3.89
CA LYS A 195 28.45 9.59 5.24
C LYS A 195 28.05 11.04 5.42
N ASN A 196 26.87 11.28 5.98
CA ASN A 196 26.30 12.62 6.22
C ASN A 196 26.21 13.47 4.93
N LYS A 197 26.16 12.81 3.77
CA LYS A 197 26.18 13.44 2.45
C LYS A 197 25.04 12.92 1.58
N ALA A 198 23.83 12.87 2.12
CA ALA A 198 22.61 12.52 1.37
C ALA A 198 22.42 13.36 0.08
N LYS A 199 23.10 14.51 -0.05
CA LYS A 199 23.09 15.42 -1.22
C LYS A 199 24.37 15.44 -2.07
N LYS A 200 25.32 14.53 -1.84
CA LYS A 200 26.59 14.47 -2.60
C LYS A 200 26.95 13.04 -3.02
N GLY A 201 25.94 12.21 -3.22
CA GLY A 201 26.14 10.89 -3.81
C GLY A 201 26.26 11.00 -5.33
N GLU A 202 26.81 9.96 -5.94
CA GLU A 202 26.93 9.83 -7.38
C GLU A 202 26.62 8.39 -7.80
N GLY A 203 26.22 8.22 -9.05
CA GLY A 203 25.98 6.90 -9.59
C GLY A 203 25.95 6.87 -11.09
N SER A 204 25.92 5.65 -11.62
CA SER A 204 25.75 5.43 -13.04
C SER A 204 24.99 4.14 -13.30
N ILE A 205 24.16 4.17 -14.35
CA ILE A 205 23.52 3.00 -14.91
C ILE A 205 23.92 2.88 -16.38
N ILE A 206 24.33 1.68 -16.76
CA ILE A 206 24.75 1.34 -18.12
C ILE A 206 23.80 0.27 -18.63
N ASN A 207 23.21 0.52 -19.81
CA ASN A 207 22.30 -0.41 -20.47
C ASN A 207 22.89 -0.81 -21.83
N GLN A 208 22.75 -2.08 -22.21
CA GLN A 208 23.32 -2.58 -23.46
C GLN A 208 22.39 -3.55 -24.19
N LYS A 209 22.11 -3.25 -25.46
CA LYS A 209 21.42 -4.14 -26.40
C LYS A 209 22.26 -4.34 -27.65
N GLY A 210 22.94 -5.48 -27.76
CA GLY A 210 23.91 -5.73 -28.82
C GLY A 210 25.02 -4.67 -28.81
N ARG A 211 25.08 -3.84 -29.86
CA ARG A 211 26.03 -2.72 -29.98
C ARG A 211 25.51 -1.39 -29.43
N LEU A 212 24.19 -1.27 -29.24
CA LEU A 212 23.55 -0.06 -28.73
C LEU A 212 23.79 0.06 -27.24
N ARG A 213 24.31 1.20 -26.79
CA ARG A 213 24.58 1.49 -25.37
C ARG A 213 23.87 2.76 -24.94
N SER A 214 23.29 2.70 -23.74
CA SER A 214 22.84 3.87 -23.00
C SER A 214 23.62 3.99 -21.70
N THR A 215 23.91 5.21 -21.27
CA THR A 215 24.49 5.50 -19.95
C THR A 215 23.73 6.65 -19.33
N TYR A 216 23.29 6.47 -18.09
CA TYR A 216 22.77 7.52 -17.22
C TYR A 216 23.77 7.73 -16.09
N SER A 217 24.48 8.85 -16.11
CA SER A 217 25.40 9.26 -15.04
C SER A 217 24.75 10.39 -14.25
N PHE A 218 24.68 10.27 -12.93
CA PHE A 218 23.84 11.13 -12.11
C PHE A 218 24.45 11.47 -10.75
N ASP A 219 24.05 12.62 -10.25
CA ASP A 219 24.25 13.04 -8.87
C ASP A 219 23.00 12.71 -8.06
N VAL A 220 23.19 12.37 -6.79
CA VAL A 220 22.11 12.22 -5.81
C VAL A 220 21.79 13.59 -5.24
N ASN A 221 20.60 14.10 -5.54
CA ASN A 221 20.12 15.37 -5.03
C ASN A 221 19.80 15.28 -3.53
N LYS A 222 19.08 14.22 -3.15
CA LYS A 222 18.68 13.89 -1.77
C LYS A 222 18.23 12.43 -1.68
N ALA A 223 18.40 11.82 -0.50
CA ALA A 223 17.53 10.71 -0.11
C ALA A 223 16.14 11.28 0.18
N ILE A 224 15.10 10.67 -0.38
CA ILE A 224 13.69 11.05 -0.13
C ILE A 224 12.99 10.05 0.79
N LEU A 225 13.58 8.86 0.97
CA LEU A 225 13.14 7.83 1.90
C LEU A 225 14.34 6.97 2.29
N ILE A 226 14.50 6.69 3.58
CA ILE A 226 15.43 5.68 4.10
C ILE A 226 14.69 4.94 5.21
N ASP A 227 14.26 3.74 4.89
CA ASP A 227 13.58 2.82 5.81
C ASP A 227 14.30 1.46 5.77
N ALA A 228 14.01 0.59 6.74
CA ALA A 228 14.53 -0.77 6.84
C ALA A 228 14.28 -1.59 5.57
N ASN A 229 13.17 -1.31 4.85
CA ASN A 229 12.70 -2.07 3.69
C ASN A 229 12.92 -1.36 2.35
N LEU A 230 13.07 -0.03 2.37
CA LEU A 230 13.07 0.78 1.16
C LEU A 230 13.95 2.02 1.30
N ILE A 231 14.85 2.22 0.35
CA ILE A 231 15.68 3.41 0.24
C ILE A 231 15.42 4.05 -1.12
N VAL A 232 15.10 5.34 -1.13
CA VAL A 232 14.81 6.08 -2.36
C VAL A 232 15.68 7.33 -2.44
N PHE A 233 16.38 7.47 -3.56
CA PHE A 233 17.18 8.63 -3.88
C PHE A 233 16.56 9.39 -5.06
N GLU A 234 16.41 10.70 -4.91
CA GLU A 234 16.16 11.58 -6.04
C GLU A 234 17.49 11.95 -6.69
N THR A 235 17.58 11.77 -8.01
CA THR A 235 18.80 11.96 -8.78
C THR A 235 18.60 12.92 -9.95
N THR A 236 19.64 13.68 -10.30
CA THR A 236 19.69 14.46 -11.53
C THR A 236 20.95 14.07 -12.28
N GLY A 237 20.84 13.82 -13.58
CA GLY A 237 22.00 13.38 -14.35
C GLY A 237 21.88 13.59 -15.84
N LYS A 238 22.88 13.09 -16.57
CA LYS A 238 22.94 13.11 -18.02
C LYS A 238 22.73 11.72 -18.58
N VAL A 239 21.90 11.63 -19.60
CA VAL A 239 21.67 10.40 -20.36
C VAL A 239 22.29 10.53 -21.73
N LYS A 240 23.05 9.51 -22.12
CA LYS A 240 23.67 9.38 -23.44
C LYS A 240 23.25 8.06 -24.06
N ILE A 241 22.73 8.10 -25.29
CA ILE A 241 22.40 6.91 -26.08
C ILE A 241 23.28 6.93 -27.32
N ASP A 242 24.31 6.07 -27.37
CA ASP A 242 25.34 6.04 -28.41
C ASP A 242 25.81 7.44 -28.86
N ARG A 243 25.45 7.83 -30.10
CA ARG A 243 25.85 9.08 -30.76
C ARG A 243 24.77 10.16 -30.70
N LEU A 244 23.64 9.89 -30.05
CA LEU A 244 22.58 10.88 -29.89
C LEU A 244 23.00 11.95 -28.88
N PRO A 245 22.49 13.20 -29.03
CA PRO A 245 22.75 14.27 -28.08
C PRO A 245 22.37 13.86 -26.64
N GLU A 246 23.22 14.26 -25.70
CA GLU A 246 22.96 14.07 -24.28
C GLU A 246 21.81 14.96 -23.82
N TYR A 247 21.04 14.47 -22.85
CA TYR A 247 19.96 15.24 -22.23
C TYR A 247 19.97 15.05 -20.72
N THR A 248 19.39 16.02 -20.01
CA THR A 248 19.25 15.94 -18.55
C THR A 248 18.03 15.11 -18.19
N GLU A 249 18.17 14.25 -17.20
CA GLU A 249 17.09 13.44 -16.64
C GLU A 249 17.06 13.59 -15.12
N LYS A 250 15.87 13.81 -14.57
CA LYS A 250 15.59 13.60 -13.15
C LYS A 250 14.93 12.24 -12.98
N ALA A 251 15.40 11.46 -12.01
CA ALA A 251 14.87 10.14 -11.74
C ALA A 251 14.84 9.85 -10.24
N LYS A 252 14.13 8.79 -9.87
CA LYS A 252 14.19 8.14 -8.56
C LYS A 252 14.96 6.84 -8.72
N VAL A 253 15.95 6.60 -7.86
CA VAL A 253 16.61 5.31 -7.70
C VAL A 253 16.04 4.67 -6.45
N ILE A 254 15.35 3.55 -6.62
CA ILE A 254 14.55 2.88 -5.58
C ILE A 254 15.21 1.54 -5.27
N PHE A 255 15.68 1.37 -4.04
CA PHE A 255 16.29 0.13 -3.55
C PHE A 255 15.38 -0.53 -2.53
N ASN A 256 14.80 -1.67 -2.89
CA ASN A 256 14.09 -2.54 -1.95
C ASN A 256 15.12 -3.44 -1.26
N THR A 257 15.36 -3.19 0.02
CA THR A 257 16.40 -3.87 0.82
C THR A 257 16.03 -5.32 1.13
N ASN A 258 14.73 -5.63 1.25
CA ASN A 258 14.24 -6.98 1.52
C ASN A 258 14.30 -7.88 0.29
N ALA A 259 13.78 -7.40 -0.84
CA ALA A 259 13.78 -8.11 -2.11
C ALA A 259 15.17 -8.10 -2.76
N MET A 260 16.09 -7.25 -2.29
CA MET A 260 17.40 -7.02 -2.89
C MET A 260 17.29 -6.63 -4.37
N THR A 261 16.35 -5.73 -4.68
CA THR A 261 16.10 -5.24 -6.04
C THR A 261 16.27 -3.73 -6.14
N LEU A 262 16.79 -3.27 -7.28
CA LEU A 262 16.95 -1.86 -7.61
C LEU A 262 16.09 -1.50 -8.83
N GLN A 263 15.43 -0.35 -8.75
CA GLN A 263 14.61 0.20 -9.82
C GLN A 263 14.98 1.66 -10.06
N VAL A 264 14.71 2.13 -11.29
CA VAL A 264 14.98 3.50 -11.70
C VAL A 264 13.77 4.03 -12.43
N GLN A 265 13.20 5.13 -11.93
CA GLN A 265 11.99 5.73 -12.48
C GLN A 265 12.22 7.22 -12.77
N GLY A 266 12.26 7.57 -14.04
CA GLY A 266 12.32 8.93 -14.56
C GLY A 266 11.20 9.18 -15.59
N SER A 267 11.22 10.35 -16.22
CA SER A 267 10.27 10.70 -17.29
C SER A 267 10.63 10.01 -18.62
N THR A 268 11.90 9.70 -18.83
CA THR A 268 12.39 9.02 -20.04
C THR A 268 13.13 7.73 -19.75
N ILE A 269 13.42 7.43 -18.48
CA ILE A 269 14.07 6.18 -18.04
C ILE A 269 13.11 5.37 -17.20
N LYS A 270 12.95 4.09 -17.54
CA LYS A 270 12.31 3.10 -16.66
C LYS A 270 13.18 1.85 -16.64
N ILE A 271 13.61 1.43 -15.45
CA ILE A 271 14.37 0.20 -15.25
C ILE A 271 13.78 -0.54 -14.07
N GLU A 272 13.37 -1.78 -14.29
CA GLU A 272 12.71 -2.62 -13.31
C GLU A 272 13.54 -3.87 -13.02
N ASP A 273 13.38 -4.44 -11.84
CA ASP A 273 13.93 -5.75 -11.45
C ASP A 273 15.45 -5.93 -11.64
N MET A 274 16.25 -4.91 -11.32
CA MET A 274 17.70 -5.11 -11.25
C MET A 274 18.07 -5.86 -9.98
N ASP A 275 18.83 -6.94 -10.12
CA ASP A 275 19.32 -7.76 -9.01
C ASP A 275 20.46 -7.04 -8.28
N VAL A 276 20.28 -6.75 -6.98
CA VAL A 276 21.31 -6.12 -6.15
C VAL A 276 22.33 -7.16 -5.73
N THR A 277 23.53 -7.04 -6.29
CA THR A 277 24.67 -7.93 -6.02
C THR A 277 25.51 -7.50 -4.82
N PHE A 278 25.37 -6.25 -4.40
CA PHE A 278 26.05 -5.69 -3.24
C PHE A 278 25.27 -4.47 -2.76
N ALA A 279 25.01 -4.41 -1.46
CA ALA A 279 24.49 -3.23 -0.78
C ALA A 279 25.20 -3.08 0.57
N LYS A 280 25.61 -1.84 0.86
CA LYS A 280 26.00 -1.41 2.21
C LYS A 280 25.37 -0.06 2.45
N CYS A 281 24.19 -0.12 3.06
CA CYS A 281 23.37 0.95 3.61
C CYS A 281 22.94 0.43 4.99
#